data_AF-A0A285UU50-F1
#
_entry.id   AF-A0A285UU50-F1
#
_cell.length_a   1.000
_cell.length_b   1.000
_cell.length_c   1.000
_cell.angle_alpha   90.00
_cell.angle_beta   90.00
_cell.angle_gamma   90.00
#
_symmetry.space_group_name_H-M   'P 1'
#
loop_
_entity.id
_entity.type
_entity.pdbx_description
1 polymer ?
#
loop_
_entity_poly.entity_id
_entity_poly.type
_entity_poly.pdbx_seq_one_letter_code
_entity_poly.pdbx_strand_id
1 'polypeptide(L)'
;MGIESIIVFLIVGAIAGWLAGLIVSGFGFGLIGNMVVGIVGAFIAGYLFPALGISLGTGVIAAIIHATIGAVILLVLIKIVKRA
;
A
#
# COMPACT_ATOMS: atom_id res chain seq x y z
N MET A 1 7.56 -15.74 -12.21
CA MET A 1 6.34 -14.94 -12.00
C MET A 1 5.56 -14.95 -13.30
N GLY A 2 4.30 -15.41 -13.29
CA GLY A 2 3.44 -15.39 -14.48
C GLY A 2 2.70 -14.05 -14.61
N ILE A 3 2.13 -13.75 -15.78
CA ILE A 3 1.35 -12.52 -16.03
C ILE A 3 0.20 -12.39 -15.01
N GLU A 4 -0.41 -13.50 -14.60
CA GLU A 4 -1.44 -13.57 -13.56
C GLU A 4 -0.99 -12.94 -12.24
N SER A 5 0.25 -13.19 -11.81
CA SER A 5 0.80 -12.63 -10.56
C SER A 5 0.99 -11.10 -10.63
N ILE A 6 1.29 -10.58 -11.82
CA ILE A 6 1.42 -9.13 -12.05
C ILE A 6 0.06 -8.47 -12.00
N ILE A 7 -0.95 -9.07 -12.65
CA ILE A 7 -2.33 -8.55 -12.63
C ILE A 7 -2.86 -8.51 -11.19
N VAL A 8 -2.69 -9.60 -10.43
CA VAL A 8 -3.10 -9.64 -9.01
C VAL A 8 -2.36 -8.57 -8.21
N PHE A 9 -1.06 -8.39 -8.42
CA PHE A 9 -0.28 -7.36 -7.73
C PHE A 9 -0.79 -5.94 -8.02
N LEU A 10 -1.12 -5.64 -9.28
CA LEU A 10 -1.68 -4.33 -9.67
C LEU A 10 -3.07 -4.10 -9.06
N ILE A 11 -3.93 -5.12 -9.05
CA ILE A 11 -5.26 -5.05 -8.43
C ILE A 11 -5.13 -4.82 -6.92
N VAL A 12 -4.27 -5.58 -6.26
CA VAL A 12 -3.98 -5.44 -4.82
C VAL A 12 -3.47 -4.04 -4.52
N GLY A 13 -2.51 -3.54 -5.30
CA GLY A 13 -1.98 -2.18 -5.16
C GLY A 13 -3.06 -1.10 -5.35
N ALA A 14 -3.89 -1.21 -6.38
CA ALA A 14 -4.97 -0.27 -6.62
C ALA A 14 -5.99 -0.22 -5.48
N ILE A 15 -6.41 -1.39 -4.97
CA ILE A 15 -7.32 -1.50 -3.82
C ILE A 15 -6.66 -0.91 -2.57
N ALA A 16 -5.42 -1.32 -2.27
CA ALA A 16 -4.71 -0.91 -1.07
C ALA A 16 -4.45 0.60 -1.03
N GLY A 17 -4.00 1.21 -2.14
CA GLY A 17 -3.76 2.64 -2.20
C GLY A 17 -5.05 3.46 -2.15
N TRP A 18 -6.16 2.94 -2.69
CA TRP A 18 -7.47 3.57 -2.51
C TRP A 18 -7.92 3.53 -1.05
N LEU A 19 -7.82 2.38 -0.40
CA LEU A 19 -8.11 2.23 1.03
C LEU A 19 -7.24 3.16 1.88
N ALA A 20 -5.94 3.26 1.59
CA ALA A 20 -5.03 4.16 2.29
C ALA A 20 -5.41 5.64 2.10
N GLY A 21 -5.83 6.04 0.90
CA GLY A 21 -6.33 7.40 0.63
C GLY A 21 -7.61 7.72 1.39
N LEU A 22 -8.50 6.74 1.56
CA LEU A 22 -9.70 6.90 2.41
C LEU A 22 -9.34 7.06 3.89
N ILE A 23 -8.34 6.30 4.38
CA ILE A 23 -7.87 6.36 5.77
C ILE A 23 -7.17 7.70 6.05
N VAL A 24 -6.31 8.16 5.12
CA VAL A 24 -5.52 9.39 5.29
C VAL A 24 -6.26 10.56 4.63
N SER A 25 -7.02 11.30 5.45
CA SER A 25 -7.79 12.47 4.99
C SER A 25 -6.94 13.49 4.22
N GLY A 26 -7.45 13.93 3.06
CA GLY A 26 -6.80 14.92 2.20
C GLY A 26 -6.05 14.33 1.00
N PHE A 27 -6.07 13.01 0.81
CA PHE A 27 -5.47 12.35 -0.35
C PHE A 27 -6.52 11.60 -1.18
N GLY A 28 -6.60 11.91 -2.47
CA GLY A 28 -7.43 11.22 -3.44
C GLY A 28 -6.78 11.32 -4.81
N PHE A 29 -5.87 10.40 -5.12
CA PHE A 29 -5.02 10.50 -6.32
C PHE A 29 -5.65 9.87 -7.58
N GLY A 30 -6.95 9.57 -7.56
CA GLY A 30 -7.62 8.81 -8.61
C GLY A 30 -7.08 7.38 -8.75
N LEU A 31 -7.51 6.66 -9.79
CA LEU A 31 -7.15 5.24 -9.98
C LEU A 31 -5.63 5.03 -10.12
N ILE A 32 -4.98 5.83 -10.97
CA ILE A 32 -3.54 5.68 -11.27
C ILE A 32 -2.71 6.00 -10.03
N GLY A 33 -3.01 7.11 -9.34
CA GLY A 33 -2.23 7.48 -8.16
C GLY A 33 -2.46 6.53 -6.98
N ASN A 34 -3.66 5.99 -6.79
CA ASN A 34 -3.91 4.93 -5.81
C ASN A 34 -3.09 3.68 -6.14
N MET A 35 -3.01 3.28 -7.40
CA MET A 35 -2.16 2.16 -7.82
C MET A 35 -0.69 2.40 -7.49
N VAL A 36 -0.15 3.59 -7.80
CA VAL A 36 1.25 3.95 -7.48
C VAL A 36 1.49 3.95 -5.98
N VAL A 37 0.62 4.61 -5.21
CA VAL A 37 0.72 4.68 -3.74
C VAL A 37 0.66 3.27 -3.14
N GLY A 38 -0.23 2.42 -3.62
CA GLY A 38 -0.35 1.04 -3.15
C GLY A 38 0.86 0.18 -3.47
N ILE A 39 1.43 0.32 -4.67
CA ILE A 39 2.65 -0.39 -5.07
C ILE A 39 3.84 0.05 -4.20
N VAL A 40 4.07 1.36 -4.06
CA VAL A 40 5.16 1.89 -3.22
C VAL A 40 4.94 1.52 -1.75
N GLY A 41 3.71 1.60 -1.27
CA GLY A 41 3.31 1.16 0.06
C GLY A 41 3.61 -0.32 0.31
N ALA A 42 3.34 -1.20 -0.65
CA ALA A 42 3.65 -2.62 -0.55
C ALA A 42 5.15 -2.89 -0.35
N PHE A 43 6.02 -2.13 -1.02
CA PHE A 43 7.47 -2.23 -0.80
C PHE A 43 7.86 -1.77 0.61
N ILE A 44 7.27 -0.68 1.11
CA ILE A 44 7.52 -0.17 2.46
C ILE A 44 7.11 -1.20 3.50
N ALA A 45 5.89 -1.77 3.39
CA ALA A 45 5.43 -2.80 4.31
C ALA A 45 6.28 -4.09 4.22
N GLY A 46 6.68 -4.49 3.02
CA GLY A 46 7.53 -5.66 2.79
C GLY A 46 8.92 -5.54 3.42
N TYR A 47 9.44 -4.32 3.58
CA TYR A 47 10.67 -4.08 4.32
C TYR A 47 10.43 -3.95 5.84
N LEU A 48 9.37 -3.21 6.23
CA LEU A 48 9.14 -2.86 7.63
C LEU A 48 8.61 -4.03 8.46
N PHE A 49 7.69 -4.83 7.93
CA PHE A 49 7.04 -5.88 8.73
C PHE A 49 7.98 -7.02 9.12
N PRO A 50 8.85 -7.53 8.22
CA PRO A 50 9.88 -8.50 8.62
C PRO A 50 10.85 -7.91 9.64
N ALA A 51 11.23 -6.64 9.50
CA ALA A 51 12.12 -5.96 10.46
C ALA A 51 11.49 -5.84 11.86
N LEU A 52 10.15 -5.78 11.95
CA LEU A 52 9.40 -5.75 13.20
C LEU A 52 9.01 -7.17 13.70
N GLY A 53 9.38 -8.24 12.99
CA GLY A 53 8.97 -9.60 13.31
C GLY A 53 7.47 -9.87 13.12
N ILE A 54 6.79 -9.03 12.34
CA ILE A 54 5.35 -9.12 12.09
C ILE A 54 5.09 -9.94 10.83
N SER A 55 4.23 -10.95 10.94
CA SER A 55 3.74 -11.76 9.83
C SER A 55 2.22 -11.80 9.88
N LEU A 56 1.55 -11.18 8.90
CA LEU A 56 0.07 -11.24 8.80
C LEU A 56 -0.42 -12.43 7.96
N GLY A 57 0.45 -13.43 7.73
CA GLY A 57 0.13 -14.62 6.95
C GLY A 57 0.28 -14.44 5.44
N THR A 58 -0.19 -15.43 4.69
CA THR A 58 -0.05 -15.53 3.23
C THR A 58 -1.40 -15.44 2.51
N GLY A 59 -1.40 -14.95 1.27
CA GLY A 59 -2.59 -14.90 0.41
C GLY A 59 -3.00 -13.47 0.04
N VAL A 60 -4.03 -13.35 -0.80
CA VAL A 60 -4.44 -12.05 -1.39
C VAL A 60 -4.91 -11.07 -0.32
N ILE A 61 -5.69 -11.53 0.66
CA ILE A 61 -6.18 -10.66 1.76
C ILE A 61 -5.01 -10.14 2.58
N ALA A 62 -4.07 -11.00 2.96
CA ALA A 62 -2.87 -10.60 3.68
C ALA A 62 -2.05 -9.58 2.87
N ALA A 63 -1.91 -9.78 1.55
CA ALA A 63 -1.22 -8.85 0.66
C ALA A 63 -1.91 -7.48 0.60
N ILE A 64 -3.24 -7.42 0.54
CA ILE A 64 -4.00 -6.17 0.58
C ILE A 64 -3.76 -5.45 1.91
N ILE A 65 -3.83 -6.16 3.04
CA ILE A 65 -3.60 -5.56 4.36
C ILE A 65 -2.17 -5.02 4.48
N HIS A 66 -1.16 -5.80 4.11
CA HIS A 66 0.24 -5.37 4.10
C HIS A 66 0.42 -4.11 3.25
N ALA A 67 -0.04 -4.14 1.99
CA ALA A 67 0.08 -3.03 1.07
C ALA A 67 -0.66 -1.78 1.57
N THR A 68 -1.84 -1.96 2.19
CA THR A 68 -2.63 -0.85 2.74
C THR A 68 -1.91 -0.19 3.89
N ILE A 69 -1.35 -0.95 4.84
CA ILE A 69 -0.63 -0.36 5.97
C ILE A 69 0.62 0.39 5.48
N GLY A 70 1.40 -0.18 4.57
CA GLY A 70 2.55 0.50 4.00
C GLY A 70 2.17 1.75 3.22
N ALA A 71 1.05 1.73 2.49
CA ALA A 71 0.51 2.90 1.80
C ALA A 71 0.04 3.99 2.78
N VAL A 72 -0.61 3.62 3.89
CA VAL A 72 -0.98 4.57 4.95
C VAL A 72 0.27 5.23 5.54
N ILE A 73 1.31 4.44 5.85
CA ILE A 73 2.58 4.97 6.34
C ILE A 73 3.17 5.98 5.35
N LEU A 74 3.24 5.63 4.06
CA LEU A 74 3.71 6.51 3.00
C LEU A 74 2.93 7.83 2.95
N LEU A 75 1.60 7.76 2.92
CA LEU A 75 0.75 8.95 2.83
C LEU A 75 0.85 9.83 4.07
N VAL A 76 0.94 9.23 5.26
CA VAL A 76 1.14 9.98 6.51
C VAL A 76 2.49 10.71 6.49
N LEU A 77 3.57 10.04 6.06
CA LEU A 77 4.89 10.69 5.92
C LEU A 77 4.83 11.87 4.94
N ILE A 78 4.21 11.67 3.77
CA ILE A 78 4.02 12.75 2.78
C ILE A 78 3.21 13.91 3.39
N LYS A 79 2.15 13.61 4.15
CA LYS A 79 1.31 14.61 4.82
C LYS A 79 2.12 15.46 5.81
N ILE A 80 2.96 14.81 6.61
CA ILE A 80 3.80 15.48 7.60
C ILE A 80 4.79 16.40 6.90
N VAL A 81 5.51 15.90 5.89
CA VAL A 81 6.50 16.68 5.15
C VAL A 81 5.88 17.87 4.41
N LYS A 82 4.69 17.71 3.82
CA LYS A 82 3.99 18.82 3.13
C LYS A 82 3.41 19.88 4.06
N ARG A 83 3.30 19.59 5.36
CA ARG A 83 2.71 20.50 6.35
C ARG A 83 3.77 21.25 7.16
N ALA A 84 5.03 20.81 7.08
CA ALA A 84 6.20 21.51 7.60
C ALA A 84 6.69 22.57 6.60
#